data_AF-A0A1T4XX24-F1
#
_entry.id   AF-A0A1T4XX24-F1
#
_cell.length_a   1.000
_cell.length_b   1.000
_cell.length_c   1.000
_cell.angle_alpha   90.00
_cell.angle_beta   90.00
_cell.angle_gamma   90.00
#
_symmetry.space_group_name_H-M   'P 1'
#
loop_
_entity.id
_entity.type
_entity.pdbx_description
1 polymer ?
#
loop_
_entity_poly.entity_id
_entity_poly.type
_entity_poly.pdbx_seq_one_letter_code
_entity_poly.pdbx_strand_id
1 'polypeptide(L)'
;MTFRVLLASLWILTAAGAASAQTSAFPEANVLLTPGAEYSDVARVWQGIPGIERAKNGRLWVTWYSGDEGEGAMGNYALVSSSGDAGQKWTRPLVIEGPKGTKIGDPIPWLDPKGRLWVFYNQLTEKTAEHPTLRATCAIRCDDPTKATPVWSKPRVVAEDGILFGKPLVRAEGGWLAPFFLMGNLQGRPDTGTLLSTDEGASWQWHGGTSIPEKLRNFSEATLAQRQDGSLWTVIRTTQGLYESSSKDGGKTWTEAVAMPSFEGPSTRACLRKLASGAFMLVYHDAKKNENGAYPRTRLTVWLSEDEGRTWPHKLVVDERSSVSYPDAIQATDGRIYITYDHGRYNAGEKEVLVAVLREEDIRAGKWISKDAKERLLVNRAFGYGNHSDKRDEAKIAESLPPKDKLHLYLLIGQSNMAGRGVLDTEKRISRTRLLKFSPNNKWTTAVEPLHYDKTIAGAGLGMSFAREMADADKTITVGLIPCAVGGTPLERWQKGGDLYQQALERARLAMKEGTLKGILWHQGEADSGSEAKAGNYADRLAGMIADLRADLGAGEVPFVAGKLGPYLAKMSKDGKPSYWPLVNEQIASLPARVPHTAVVESEGLKHKGDQVHFDTESLREFGHRYAEAMKPLQK
;
A
#
# COMPACT_ATOMS: atom_id res chain seq x y z
N MET A 1 77.38 -59.72 -9.37
CA MET A 1 76.68 -60.95 -8.97
C MET A 1 76.54 -60.94 -7.46
N THR A 2 75.50 -60.28 -6.91
CA THR A 2 74.93 -60.56 -5.58
C THR A 2 73.71 -59.67 -5.34
N PHE A 3 72.62 -60.34 -4.98
CA PHE A 3 71.34 -59.80 -4.52
C PHE A 3 71.47 -59.06 -3.18
N ARG A 4 70.56 -58.11 -2.93
CA ARG A 4 69.89 -57.98 -1.62
C ARG A 4 68.54 -57.27 -1.75
N VAL A 5 67.55 -57.91 -1.13
CA VAL A 5 66.13 -57.59 -1.04
C VAL A 5 65.88 -56.59 0.11
N LEU A 6 64.88 -55.71 0.02
CA LEU A 6 63.75 -55.55 0.98
C LEU A 6 63.18 -54.12 1.08
N LEU A 7 61.85 -54.13 1.27
CA LEU A 7 60.99 -53.21 2.03
C LEU A 7 60.49 -51.93 1.34
N ALA A 8 59.31 -52.07 0.73
CA ALA A 8 58.35 -50.99 0.51
C ALA A 8 57.80 -50.48 1.85
N SER A 9 57.86 -49.17 2.05
CA SER A 9 57.13 -48.46 3.11
C SER A 9 56.19 -47.44 2.45
N LEU A 10 54.89 -47.65 2.69
CA LEU A 10 53.79 -46.79 2.28
C LEU A 10 53.83 -45.49 3.09
N TRP A 11 53.98 -44.34 2.43
CA TRP A 11 53.69 -43.03 3.03
C TRP A 11 52.43 -42.47 2.36
N ILE A 12 51.34 -42.43 3.14
CA ILE A 12 50.10 -41.74 2.78
C ILE A 12 50.32 -40.25 3.00
N LEU A 13 50.36 -39.47 1.92
CA LEU A 13 50.24 -38.02 1.97
C LEU A 13 48.76 -37.66 2.14
N THR A 14 48.34 -37.26 3.33
CA THR A 14 47.09 -36.52 3.54
C THR A 14 47.33 -35.05 3.19
N ALA A 15 46.95 -34.66 1.98
CA ALA A 15 46.85 -33.25 1.62
C ALA A 15 45.71 -32.61 2.42
N ALA A 16 46.05 -31.78 3.40
CA ALA A 16 45.10 -30.87 4.03
C ALA A 16 44.68 -29.81 3.00
N GLY A 17 43.54 -30.03 2.36
CA GLY A 17 42.88 -29.02 1.54
C GLY A 17 42.35 -27.91 2.45
N ALA A 18 42.98 -26.74 2.42
CA ALA A 18 42.37 -25.52 2.90
C ALA A 18 41.15 -25.24 2.02
N ALA A 19 39.94 -25.47 2.54
CA ALA A 19 38.72 -25.03 1.91
C ALA A 19 38.71 -23.50 1.91
N SER A 20 39.01 -22.90 0.76
CA SER A 20 38.70 -21.49 0.52
C SER A 20 37.18 -21.35 0.65
N ALA A 21 36.72 -20.61 1.67
CA ALA A 21 35.33 -20.19 1.74
C ALA A 21 35.04 -19.39 0.47
N GLN A 22 34.32 -20.01 -0.46
CA GLN A 22 33.84 -19.38 -1.68
C GLN A 22 32.85 -18.30 -1.23
N THR A 23 33.29 -17.05 -1.21
CA THR A 23 32.39 -15.91 -1.01
C THR A 23 31.41 -15.92 -2.18
N SER A 24 30.17 -16.32 -1.92
CA SER A 24 29.09 -16.19 -2.90
C SER A 24 29.05 -14.73 -3.36
N ALA A 25 29.10 -14.50 -4.67
CA ALA A 25 29.07 -13.15 -5.23
C ALA A 25 27.85 -12.38 -4.68
N PHE A 26 28.06 -11.13 -4.26
CA PHE A 26 26.99 -10.24 -3.81
C PHE A 26 25.88 -10.20 -4.89
N PRO A 27 24.61 -10.49 -4.54
CA PRO A 27 23.49 -10.40 -5.48
C PRO A 27 23.21 -8.92 -5.80
N GLU A 28 24.00 -8.35 -6.71
CA GLU A 28 23.96 -6.93 -7.08
C GLU A 28 22.56 -6.54 -7.59
N ALA A 29 22.02 -5.44 -7.06
CA ALA A 29 20.76 -4.88 -7.53
C ALA A 29 20.93 -4.21 -8.91
N ASN A 30 19.84 -4.11 -9.67
CA ASN A 30 19.78 -3.34 -10.90
C ASN A 30 19.25 -1.94 -10.62
N VAL A 31 19.89 -0.92 -11.20
CA VAL A 31 19.40 0.47 -11.19
C VAL A 31 18.78 0.79 -12.55
N LEU A 32 17.46 0.72 -12.63
CA LEU A 32 16.70 0.95 -13.85
C LEU A 32 16.35 2.44 -13.98
N LEU A 33 17.10 3.15 -14.81
CA LEU A 33 16.87 4.59 -15.05
C LEU A 33 15.58 4.88 -15.81
N THR A 34 15.12 3.92 -16.63
CA THR A 34 13.86 4.01 -17.39
C THR A 34 13.09 2.70 -17.18
N PRO A 35 12.44 2.54 -16.01
CA PRO A 35 11.77 1.29 -15.66
C PRO A 35 10.53 1.07 -16.54
N GLY A 36 10.21 -0.21 -16.82
CA GLY A 36 9.10 -0.64 -17.66
C GLY A 36 7.70 -0.32 -17.10
N ALA A 37 6.67 -0.80 -17.78
CA ALA A 37 5.26 -0.55 -17.43
C ALA A 37 4.83 -1.25 -16.12
N GLU A 38 5.50 -2.33 -15.75
CA GLU A 38 5.34 -3.10 -14.52
C GLU A 38 5.63 -2.28 -13.25
N TYR A 39 6.45 -1.23 -13.35
CA TYR A 39 6.71 -0.29 -12.24
C TYR A 39 5.85 0.98 -12.33
N SER A 40 4.87 1.04 -13.24
CA SER A 40 4.04 2.23 -13.41
C SER A 40 3.08 2.47 -12.23
N ASP A 41 2.58 3.70 -12.11
CA ASP A 41 1.66 4.08 -11.04
C ASP A 41 0.38 3.22 -11.04
N VAL A 42 -0.04 2.68 -12.18
CA VAL A 42 -1.23 1.81 -12.30
C VAL A 42 -0.93 0.32 -12.05
N ALA A 43 0.34 -0.07 -12.01
CA ALA A 43 0.75 -1.44 -11.72
C ALA A 43 1.00 -1.66 -10.22
N ARG A 44 1.54 -0.64 -9.53
CA ARG A 44 1.91 -0.75 -8.11
C ARG A 44 0.69 -0.84 -7.21
N VAL A 45 0.62 -1.91 -6.41
CA VAL A 45 -0.56 -2.22 -5.58
C VAL A 45 -0.52 -1.55 -4.21
N TRP A 46 0.66 -1.08 -3.80
CA TRP A 46 0.88 -0.37 -2.55
C TRP A 46 2.15 0.47 -2.66
N GLN A 47 2.33 1.48 -1.83
CA GLN A 47 3.63 2.17 -1.70
C GLN A 47 3.74 2.91 -0.37
N GLY A 48 4.97 3.15 0.10
CA GLY A 48 5.19 3.97 1.30
C GLY A 48 6.63 4.00 1.78
N ILE A 49 6.80 4.39 3.05
CA ILE A 49 8.10 4.51 3.73
C ILE A 49 9.03 5.49 2.97
N PRO A 50 8.61 6.76 2.80
CA PRO A 50 9.39 7.66 2.00
C PRO A 50 10.59 8.25 2.76
N GLY A 51 11.58 8.70 2.00
CA GLY A 51 12.68 9.54 2.47
C GLY A 51 12.82 10.77 1.58
N ILE A 52 13.37 11.88 2.09
CA ILE A 52 13.53 13.12 1.32
C ILE A 52 14.89 13.76 1.53
N GLU A 53 15.50 14.28 0.48
CA GLU A 53 16.74 15.03 0.55
C GLU A 53 16.76 16.19 -0.47
N ARG A 54 17.61 17.20 -0.25
CA ARG A 54 17.62 18.41 -1.07
C ARG A 54 19.04 18.82 -1.50
N ALA A 55 19.31 18.74 -2.80
CA ALA A 55 20.58 19.17 -3.38
C ALA A 55 20.80 20.69 -3.26
N LYS A 56 22.05 21.12 -3.40
CA LYS A 56 22.48 22.53 -3.24
C LYS A 56 21.75 23.53 -4.14
N ASN A 57 21.33 23.13 -5.33
CA ASN A 57 20.56 23.98 -6.26
C ASN A 57 19.05 24.00 -5.98
N GLY A 58 18.61 23.34 -4.90
CA GLY A 58 17.21 23.24 -4.52
C GLY A 58 16.44 22.07 -5.12
N ARG A 59 17.08 21.22 -5.93
CA ARG A 59 16.46 19.98 -6.41
C ARG A 59 16.14 19.06 -5.23
N LEU A 60 14.89 18.62 -5.14
CA LEU A 60 14.43 17.63 -4.17
C LEU A 60 14.62 16.22 -4.73
N TRP A 61 14.92 15.28 -3.85
CA TRP A 61 14.99 13.85 -4.09
C TRP A 61 14.11 13.14 -3.09
N VAL A 62 13.16 12.34 -3.56
CA VAL A 62 12.28 11.53 -2.71
C VAL A 62 12.44 10.07 -3.08
N THR A 63 12.63 9.24 -2.07
CA THR A 63 12.66 7.77 -2.18
C THR A 63 11.44 7.19 -1.51
N TRP A 64 11.03 5.99 -1.93
CA TRP A 64 10.02 5.16 -1.28
C TRP A 64 10.14 3.73 -1.83
N TYR A 65 9.39 2.76 -1.32
CA TYR A 65 9.37 1.43 -1.92
C TYR A 65 7.96 0.88 -2.12
N SER A 66 7.91 -0.16 -2.93
CA SER A 66 6.70 -0.82 -3.39
C SER A 66 6.99 -2.28 -3.74
N GLY A 67 6.00 -2.99 -4.26
CA GLY A 67 6.08 -4.37 -4.73
C GLY A 67 4.71 -4.89 -5.10
N ASP A 68 4.66 -6.10 -5.64
CA ASP A 68 3.45 -6.64 -6.26
C ASP A 68 2.52 -7.35 -5.26
N GLU A 69 3.05 -7.82 -4.13
CA GLU A 69 2.26 -8.52 -3.11
C GLU A 69 1.93 -7.65 -1.89
N GLY A 70 2.90 -6.88 -1.40
CA GLY A 70 2.79 -6.10 -0.17
C GLY A 70 4.13 -5.82 0.48
N GLU A 71 4.11 -5.00 1.54
CA GLU A 71 5.29 -4.59 2.31
C GLU A 71 6.04 -5.80 2.88
N GLY A 72 7.35 -5.84 2.63
CA GLY A 72 8.24 -6.85 3.16
C GLY A 72 8.20 -8.19 2.42
N ALA A 73 7.42 -8.33 1.35
CA ALA A 73 7.41 -9.51 0.48
C ALA A 73 8.66 -9.57 -0.43
N MET A 74 8.95 -10.75 -0.99
CA MET A 74 9.92 -10.88 -2.07
C MET A 74 9.45 -10.11 -3.31
N GLY A 75 10.40 -9.62 -4.11
CA GLY A 75 10.14 -8.76 -5.26
C GLY A 75 9.83 -7.30 -4.92
N ASN A 76 9.92 -6.88 -3.65
CA ASN A 76 9.85 -5.45 -3.32
C ASN A 76 11.08 -4.71 -3.89
N TYR A 77 10.88 -3.47 -4.32
CA TYR A 77 11.89 -2.62 -4.96
C TYR A 77 11.78 -1.18 -4.49
N ALA A 78 12.89 -0.45 -4.49
CA ALA A 78 12.93 0.97 -4.15
C ALA A 78 12.73 1.85 -5.39
N LEU A 79 12.14 3.02 -5.18
CA LEU A 79 11.84 4.04 -6.18
C LEU A 79 12.55 5.34 -5.79
N VAL A 80 13.05 6.08 -6.78
CA VAL A 80 13.69 7.39 -6.57
C VAL A 80 13.16 8.39 -7.60
N SER A 81 12.61 9.51 -7.14
CA SER A 81 12.14 10.61 -7.99
C SER A 81 12.75 11.93 -7.56
N SER A 82 12.83 12.89 -8.49
CA SER A 82 13.34 14.23 -8.21
C SER A 82 12.40 15.33 -8.69
N SER A 83 12.51 16.50 -8.08
CA SER A 83 11.81 17.72 -8.49
C SER A 83 12.78 18.89 -8.57
N GLY A 84 12.77 19.60 -9.71
CA GLY A 84 13.56 20.81 -9.92
C GLY A 84 12.83 22.12 -9.58
N ASP A 85 11.55 22.04 -9.20
CA ASP A 85 10.63 23.19 -9.04
C ASP A 85 9.97 23.23 -7.66
N ALA A 86 10.75 22.83 -6.63
CA ALA A 86 10.35 22.80 -5.22
C ALA A 86 9.14 21.89 -4.92
N GLY A 87 9.04 20.77 -5.63
CA GLY A 87 8.05 19.72 -5.38
C GLY A 87 6.73 19.90 -6.14
N GLN A 88 6.65 20.83 -7.09
CA GLN A 88 5.46 21.03 -7.91
C GLN A 88 5.31 19.94 -8.98
N LYS A 89 6.41 19.52 -9.59
CA LYS A 89 6.47 18.42 -10.56
C LYS A 89 7.59 17.48 -10.21
N TRP A 90 7.31 16.19 -10.42
CA TRP A 90 8.21 15.10 -10.11
C TRP A 90 8.53 14.29 -11.37
N THR A 91 9.76 13.82 -11.46
CA THR A 91 10.16 12.92 -12.54
C THR A 91 9.47 11.56 -12.38
N ARG A 92 9.31 10.81 -13.48
CA ARG A 92 9.04 9.36 -13.38
C ARG A 92 10.15 8.75 -12.51
N PRO A 93 9.81 7.89 -11.53
CA PRO A 93 10.83 7.32 -10.65
C PRO A 93 11.73 6.35 -11.43
N LEU A 94 13.01 6.33 -11.09
CA LEU A 94 13.86 5.18 -11.39
C LEU A 94 13.61 4.09 -10.35
N VAL A 95 14.05 2.85 -10.64
CA VAL A 95 13.87 1.68 -9.77
C VAL A 95 15.22 1.10 -9.36
N ILE A 96 15.31 0.68 -8.10
CA ILE A 96 16.37 -0.19 -7.59
C ILE A 96 15.72 -1.52 -7.23
N GLU A 97 16.01 -2.55 -8.01
CA GLU A 97 15.46 -3.90 -7.83
C GLU A 97 16.59 -4.90 -7.58
N GLY A 98 16.38 -5.86 -6.68
CA GLY A 98 17.33 -6.96 -6.53
C GLY A 98 17.04 -8.07 -7.55
N PRO A 99 17.97 -9.03 -7.72
CA PRO A 99 17.70 -10.21 -8.55
C PRO A 99 16.52 -11.03 -8.02
N LYS A 100 16.02 -11.98 -8.82
CA LYS A 100 14.92 -12.87 -8.41
C LYS A 100 15.24 -13.55 -7.06
N GLY A 101 14.24 -13.63 -6.18
CA GLY A 101 14.39 -14.18 -4.83
C GLY A 101 14.96 -13.17 -3.81
N THR A 102 14.88 -11.87 -4.11
CA THR A 102 15.26 -10.80 -3.20
C THR A 102 14.12 -9.86 -2.90
N LYS A 103 14.25 -9.12 -1.80
CA LYS A 103 13.45 -7.93 -1.53
C LYS A 103 14.35 -6.76 -1.20
N ILE A 104 13.96 -5.59 -1.69
CA ILE A 104 14.52 -4.29 -1.32
C ILE A 104 13.47 -3.49 -0.56
N GLY A 105 13.89 -2.81 0.50
CA GLY A 105 13.01 -1.97 1.31
C GLY A 105 13.75 -0.82 1.98
N ASP A 106 12.97 0.04 2.64
CA ASP A 106 13.45 1.12 3.50
C ASP A 106 14.50 2.05 2.85
N PRO A 107 14.25 2.61 1.65
CA PRO A 107 15.23 3.46 1.00
C PRO A 107 15.33 4.83 1.67
N ILE A 108 16.55 5.28 1.97
CA ILE A 108 16.83 6.54 2.67
C ILE A 108 17.81 7.38 1.85
N PRO A 109 17.41 8.59 1.43
CA PRO A 109 18.30 9.51 0.76
C PRO A 109 19.07 10.34 1.79
N TRP A 110 20.34 10.58 1.53
CA TRP A 110 21.17 11.42 2.39
C TRP A 110 22.25 12.14 1.58
N LEU A 111 22.45 13.43 1.84
CA LEU A 111 23.56 14.18 1.27
C LEU A 111 24.73 14.15 2.24
N ASP A 112 25.87 13.70 1.75
CA ASP A 112 27.09 13.77 2.52
C ASP A 112 27.71 15.19 2.52
N PRO A 113 28.73 15.46 3.35
CA PRO A 113 29.38 16.76 3.39
C PRO A 113 29.98 17.26 2.07
N LYS A 114 30.20 16.38 1.08
CA LYS A 114 30.67 16.75 -0.26
C LYS A 114 29.53 17.06 -1.22
N GLY A 115 28.27 16.96 -0.78
CA GLY A 115 27.09 17.17 -1.59
C GLY A 115 26.78 15.99 -2.53
N ARG A 116 27.32 14.80 -2.24
CA ARG A 116 27.00 13.57 -2.98
C ARG A 116 25.77 12.94 -2.36
N LEU A 117 24.81 12.55 -3.19
CA LEU A 117 23.57 11.93 -2.76
C LEU A 117 23.76 10.42 -2.64
N TRP A 118 23.52 9.90 -1.45
CA TRP A 118 23.43 8.48 -1.16
C TRP A 118 21.97 8.07 -1.13
N VAL A 119 21.67 6.89 -1.68
CA VAL A 119 20.40 6.19 -1.43
C VAL A 119 20.77 4.87 -0.77
N PHE A 120 20.61 4.81 0.56
CA PHE A 120 20.71 3.57 1.32
C PHE A 120 19.43 2.77 1.15
N TYR A 121 19.50 1.44 1.19
CA TYR A 121 18.33 0.57 1.21
C TYR A 121 18.68 -0.79 1.82
N ASN A 122 17.70 -1.46 2.42
CA ASN A 122 17.85 -2.84 2.86
C ASN A 122 17.67 -3.80 1.69
N GLN A 123 18.48 -4.85 1.63
CA GLN A 123 18.32 -5.98 0.73
C GLN A 123 18.37 -7.30 1.50
N LEU A 124 17.37 -8.15 1.26
CA LEU A 124 17.30 -9.50 1.83
C LEU A 124 17.10 -10.53 0.73
N THR A 125 17.81 -11.66 0.80
CA THR A 125 17.63 -12.80 -0.13
C THR A 125 16.93 -13.97 0.54
N GLU A 126 16.21 -14.76 -0.25
CA GLU A 126 15.74 -16.07 0.21
C GLU A 126 16.93 -16.98 0.57
N LYS A 127 16.70 -17.88 1.53
CA LYS A 127 17.64 -18.96 1.83
C LYS A 127 17.53 -20.01 0.73
N THR A 128 18.65 -20.39 0.13
CA THR A 128 18.72 -21.49 -0.84
C THR A 128 19.50 -22.66 -0.25
N ALA A 129 19.57 -23.79 -0.97
CA ALA A 129 20.39 -24.92 -0.54
C ALA A 129 21.89 -24.57 -0.64
N GLU A 130 22.24 -23.70 -1.57
CA GLU A 130 23.61 -23.31 -1.92
C GLU A 130 24.10 -22.10 -1.12
N HIS A 131 23.20 -21.20 -0.72
CA HIS A 131 23.55 -19.92 -0.08
C HIS A 131 22.64 -19.57 1.11
N PRO A 132 23.22 -19.09 2.24
CA PRO A 132 22.43 -18.54 3.34
C PRO A 132 21.74 -17.22 2.91
N THR A 133 20.70 -16.84 3.67
CA THR A 133 20.06 -15.52 3.51
C THR A 133 21.05 -14.39 3.73
N LEU A 134 21.22 -13.54 2.73
CA LEU A 134 21.83 -12.23 2.89
C LEU A 134 20.83 -11.30 3.58
N ARG A 135 21.32 -10.53 4.55
CA ARG A 135 20.64 -9.35 5.09
C ARG A 135 21.66 -8.23 5.06
N ALA A 136 21.40 -7.16 4.33
CA ALA A 136 22.38 -6.09 4.22
C ALA A 136 21.72 -4.75 3.98
N THR A 137 22.29 -3.72 4.59
CA THR A 137 22.16 -2.36 4.07
C THR A 137 23.10 -2.22 2.88
N CYS A 138 22.55 -1.78 1.76
CA CYS A 138 23.26 -1.47 0.53
C CYS A 138 23.11 0.01 0.20
N ALA A 139 23.89 0.50 -0.77
CA ALA A 139 23.74 1.87 -1.26
C ALA A 139 24.12 2.02 -2.73
N ILE A 140 23.48 3.01 -3.37
CA ILE A 140 23.95 3.67 -4.59
C ILE A 140 24.27 5.13 -4.30
N ARG A 141 25.14 5.74 -5.10
CA ARG A 141 25.57 7.13 -4.92
C ARG A 141 25.54 7.92 -6.22
N CYS A 142 25.10 9.16 -6.14
CA CYS A 142 25.18 10.16 -7.20
C CYS A 142 26.12 11.30 -6.75
N ASP A 143 27.17 11.57 -7.52
CA ASP A 143 28.16 12.60 -7.18
C ASP A 143 27.71 14.02 -7.57
N ASP A 144 26.70 14.15 -8.44
CA ASP A 144 26.14 15.43 -8.86
C ASP A 144 24.60 15.39 -8.88
N PRO A 145 23.96 15.47 -7.70
CA PRO A 145 22.51 15.38 -7.56
C PRO A 145 21.79 16.67 -7.97
N THR A 146 22.49 17.64 -8.58
CA THR A 146 21.88 18.87 -9.09
C THR A 146 21.22 18.66 -10.47
N LYS A 147 21.69 17.65 -11.21
CA LYS A 147 21.23 17.29 -12.55
C LYS A 147 19.88 16.57 -12.53
N ALA A 148 19.07 16.79 -13.56
CA ALA A 148 17.80 16.08 -13.75
C ALA A 148 17.99 14.58 -14.10
N THR A 149 19.12 14.25 -14.75
CA THR A 149 19.51 12.90 -15.14
C THR A 149 20.90 12.60 -14.58
N PRO A 150 21.02 12.34 -13.26
CA PRO A 150 22.31 12.04 -12.66
C PRO A 150 22.86 10.69 -13.09
N VAL A 151 24.18 10.54 -12.92
CA VAL A 151 24.86 9.25 -12.99
C VAL A 151 24.90 8.64 -11.59
N TRP A 152 24.58 7.35 -11.50
CA TRP A 152 24.59 6.57 -10.27
C TRP A 152 25.75 5.57 -10.27
N SER A 153 26.36 5.35 -9.11
CA SER A 153 27.30 4.25 -8.90
C SER A 153 26.60 2.90 -8.99
N LYS A 154 27.38 1.83 -9.19
CA LYS A 154 26.89 0.48 -8.93
C LYS A 154 26.46 0.32 -7.47
N PRO A 155 25.45 -0.52 -7.19
CA PRO A 155 25.13 -0.96 -5.85
C PRO A 155 26.31 -1.59 -5.13
N ARG A 156 26.39 -1.37 -3.83
CA ARG A 156 27.36 -2.04 -2.95
C ARG A 156 26.81 -2.24 -1.56
N VAL A 157 27.33 -3.25 -0.87
CA VAL A 157 27.06 -3.49 0.55
C VAL A 157 27.70 -2.37 1.39
N VAL A 158 26.93 -1.85 2.34
CA VAL A 158 27.36 -0.90 3.37
C VAL A 158 27.65 -1.65 4.67
N ALA A 159 26.71 -2.51 5.09
CA ALA A 159 26.85 -3.36 6.26
C ALA A 159 25.93 -4.58 6.15
N GLU A 160 26.39 -5.72 6.66
CA GLU A 160 25.61 -6.96 6.74
C GLU A 160 24.83 -7.05 8.06
N ASP A 161 23.87 -7.97 8.11
CA ASP A 161 23.06 -8.35 9.26
C ASP A 161 22.24 -7.21 9.90
N GLY A 162 21.90 -6.17 9.13
CA GLY A 162 21.03 -5.12 9.66
C GLY A 162 20.60 -4.04 8.66
N ILE A 163 19.77 -3.13 9.17
CA ILE A 163 19.11 -2.06 8.42
C ILE A 163 19.47 -0.70 8.99
N LEU A 164 19.88 0.21 8.12
CA LEU A 164 20.02 1.64 8.41
C LEU A 164 18.64 2.31 8.27
N PHE A 165 18.02 2.73 9.37
CA PHE A 165 16.64 3.26 9.39
C PHE A 165 16.51 4.79 9.43
N GLY A 166 17.63 5.50 9.56
CA GLY A 166 17.63 6.97 9.64
C GLY A 166 18.88 7.58 9.01
N LYS A 167 18.80 8.86 8.66
CA LYS A 167 19.92 9.57 8.02
C LYS A 167 21.17 9.57 8.91
N PRO A 168 22.36 9.35 8.34
CA PRO A 168 23.61 9.55 9.04
C PRO A 168 23.75 10.97 9.60
N LEU A 169 24.32 11.06 10.80
CA LEU A 169 24.76 12.28 11.45
C LEU A 169 26.26 12.48 11.17
N VAL A 170 26.65 13.69 10.77
CA VAL A 170 28.06 14.07 10.67
C VAL A 170 28.52 14.55 12.06
N ARG A 171 29.55 13.92 12.61
CA ARG A 171 30.12 14.27 13.91
C ARG A 171 30.98 15.53 13.80
N ALA A 172 31.06 16.31 14.87
CA ALA A 172 31.85 17.55 14.92
C ALA A 172 33.36 17.29 14.70
N GLU A 173 33.85 16.18 15.23
CA GLU A 173 35.20 15.66 15.09
C GLU A 173 35.47 14.95 13.75
N GLY A 174 34.47 14.92 12.85
CA GLY A 174 34.52 14.18 11.59
C GLY A 174 34.00 12.74 11.71
N GLY A 175 33.76 12.13 10.55
CA GLY A 175 33.12 10.83 10.45
C GLY A 175 31.59 10.89 10.50
N TRP A 176 30.95 9.82 10.04
CA TRP A 176 29.51 9.72 9.81
C TRP A 176 28.95 8.60 10.67
N LEU A 177 28.00 8.93 11.52
CA LEU A 177 27.35 8.00 12.44
C LEU A 177 25.93 7.72 11.96
N ALA A 178 25.63 6.49 11.59
CA ALA A 178 24.32 6.09 11.06
C ALA A 178 23.57 5.19 12.03
N PRO A 179 22.27 5.45 12.33
CA PRO A 179 21.47 4.54 13.15
C PRO A 179 21.24 3.22 12.43
N PHE A 180 21.42 2.11 13.14
CA PHE A 180 21.44 0.76 12.58
C PHE A 180 20.74 -0.24 13.49
N PHE A 181 19.86 -1.05 12.92
CA PHE A 181 19.16 -2.13 13.61
C PHE A 181 19.70 -3.48 13.14
N LEU A 182 20.26 -4.27 14.05
CA LEU A 182 20.76 -5.61 13.78
C LEU A 182 19.60 -6.60 13.68
N MET A 183 19.52 -7.29 12.54
CA MET A 183 18.51 -8.28 12.21
C MET A 183 19.20 -9.62 11.95
N GLY A 184 19.66 -10.30 12.99
CA GLY A 184 20.38 -11.56 12.81
C GLY A 184 21.13 -12.03 14.05
N ASN A 185 22.31 -12.59 13.83
CA ASN A 185 23.20 -12.94 14.94
C ASN A 185 23.73 -11.65 15.57
N LEU A 186 23.22 -11.32 16.75
CA LEU A 186 23.64 -10.13 17.49
C LEU A 186 25.13 -10.18 17.87
N GLN A 187 25.77 -11.36 17.91
CA GLN A 187 27.16 -11.54 18.33
C GLN A 187 27.49 -10.84 19.67
N GLY A 188 26.54 -10.86 20.61
CA GLY A 188 26.66 -10.19 21.91
C GLY A 188 26.48 -8.67 21.87
N ARG A 189 26.12 -8.08 20.72
CA ARG A 189 25.86 -6.65 20.56
C ARG A 189 24.40 -6.31 20.88
N PRO A 190 24.11 -5.07 21.29
CA PRO A 190 22.74 -4.56 21.35
C PRO A 190 22.08 -4.57 19.98
N ASP A 191 20.75 -4.72 19.93
CA ASP A 191 20.01 -4.80 18.65
C ASP A 191 19.89 -3.46 17.93
N THR A 192 19.97 -2.36 18.68
CA THR A 192 19.74 -1.00 18.19
C THR A 192 20.97 -0.15 18.43
N GLY A 193 21.70 0.23 17.38
CA GLY A 193 22.94 0.95 17.56
C GLY A 193 23.31 1.83 16.39
N THR A 194 24.61 1.97 16.17
CA THR A 194 25.15 2.88 15.17
C THR A 194 26.31 2.25 14.41
N LEU A 195 26.41 2.60 13.13
CA LEU A 195 27.58 2.39 12.31
C LEU A 195 28.39 3.68 12.21
N LEU A 196 29.70 3.59 12.26
CA LEU A 196 30.63 4.69 12.04
C LEU A 196 31.39 4.48 10.73
N SER A 197 31.45 5.52 9.91
CA SER A 197 32.41 5.65 8.81
C SER A 197 33.35 6.82 9.06
N THR A 198 34.65 6.63 8.87
CA THR A 198 35.69 7.67 8.99
C THR A 198 36.41 7.96 7.67
N ASP A 199 36.02 7.26 6.60
CA ASP A 199 36.65 7.26 5.27
C ASP A 199 35.66 7.66 4.17
N GLU A 200 34.78 8.61 4.50
CA GLU A 200 33.76 9.16 3.61
C GLU A 200 32.83 8.09 3.00
N GLY A 201 32.46 7.13 3.84
CA GLY A 201 31.53 6.06 3.52
C GLY A 201 32.18 4.90 2.79
N ALA A 202 33.50 4.90 2.54
CA ALA A 202 34.15 3.77 1.88
C ALA A 202 33.98 2.47 2.67
N SER A 203 34.06 2.53 4.00
CA SER A 203 33.75 1.45 4.94
C SER A 203 32.90 1.94 6.13
N TRP A 204 32.18 1.00 6.75
CA TRP A 204 31.31 1.25 7.91
C TRP A 204 31.53 0.15 8.95
N GLN A 205 31.60 0.53 10.22
CA GLN A 205 31.84 -0.40 11.31
C GLN A 205 30.84 -0.19 12.44
N TRP A 206 30.41 -1.27 13.09
CA TRP A 206 29.62 -1.16 14.31
C TRP A 206 30.37 -0.33 15.36
N HIS A 207 29.68 0.65 15.95
CA HIS A 207 30.30 1.61 16.86
C HIS A 207 29.80 1.48 18.31
N GLY A 208 28.48 1.32 18.49
CA GLY A 208 27.85 1.19 19.80
C GLY A 208 26.34 1.26 19.71
N GLY A 209 25.64 0.79 20.75
CA GLY A 209 24.18 0.78 20.78
C GLY A 209 23.59 0.45 22.14
N THR A 210 22.26 0.31 22.16
CA THR A 210 21.40 -0.06 23.28
C THR A 210 20.39 -1.12 22.84
N SER A 211 19.63 -1.69 23.78
CA SER A 211 18.61 -2.69 23.49
C SER A 211 17.24 -2.21 23.93
N ILE A 212 16.21 -2.46 23.11
CA ILE A 212 14.81 -2.30 23.52
C ILE A 212 14.34 -3.60 24.19
N PRO A 213 13.55 -3.57 25.28
CA PRO A 213 12.94 -4.76 25.85
C PRO A 213 12.17 -5.56 24.80
N GLU A 214 12.34 -6.89 24.76
CA GLU A 214 11.78 -7.75 23.70
C GLU A 214 10.26 -7.59 23.51
N LYS A 215 9.50 -7.45 24.60
CA LYS A 215 8.04 -7.21 24.56
C LYS A 215 7.62 -5.90 23.88
N LEU A 216 8.54 -4.94 23.78
CA LEU A 216 8.33 -3.64 23.14
C LEU A 216 8.90 -3.60 21.73
N ARG A 217 9.63 -4.65 21.34
CA ARG A 217 10.38 -4.73 20.09
C ARG A 217 9.47 -5.28 18.99
N ASN A 218 9.34 -4.50 17.92
CA ASN A 218 8.81 -4.96 16.64
C ASN A 218 9.87 -4.68 15.57
N PHE A 219 10.13 -3.39 15.36
CA PHE A 219 11.30 -2.86 14.67
C PHE A 219 11.90 -1.74 15.53
N SER A 220 13.23 -1.65 15.62
CA SER A 220 13.89 -0.50 16.27
C SER A 220 14.33 0.52 15.22
N GLU A 221 13.35 1.15 14.58
CA GLU A 221 13.60 2.25 13.64
C GLU A 221 14.05 3.49 14.41
N ALA A 222 15.37 3.74 14.42
CA ALA A 222 15.99 4.79 15.20
C ALA A 222 16.42 6.00 14.36
N THR A 223 16.41 7.18 14.98
CA THR A 223 16.92 8.44 14.40
C THR A 223 17.82 9.16 15.41
N LEU A 224 18.84 9.86 14.91
CA LEU A 224 19.89 10.49 15.72
C LEU A 224 19.83 12.03 15.70
N ALA A 225 20.28 12.65 16.79
CA ALA A 225 20.66 14.06 16.85
C ALA A 225 21.84 14.28 17.82
N GLN A 226 22.54 15.41 17.67
CA GLN A 226 23.62 15.84 18.57
C GLN A 226 23.23 17.09 19.35
N ARG A 227 23.34 17.01 20.68
CA ARG A 227 23.14 18.13 21.62
C ARG A 227 24.33 19.09 21.58
N GLN A 228 24.16 20.28 22.14
CA GLN A 228 25.18 21.33 22.17
C GLN A 228 26.44 20.91 22.95
N ASP A 229 26.28 20.10 23.99
CA ASP A 229 27.38 19.54 24.78
C ASP A 229 28.16 18.41 24.05
N GLY A 230 27.78 18.11 22.80
CA GLY A 230 28.36 17.05 21.98
C GLY A 230 27.76 15.66 22.23
N SER A 231 26.91 15.49 23.25
CA SER A 231 26.25 14.23 23.51
C SER A 231 25.28 13.87 22.38
N LEU A 232 25.18 12.56 22.11
CA LEU A 232 24.30 12.03 21.09
C LEU A 232 23.01 11.55 21.74
N TRP A 233 21.91 11.74 21.01
CA TRP A 233 20.59 11.34 21.42
C TRP A 233 19.93 10.54 20.30
N THR A 234 19.37 9.38 20.65
CA THR A 234 18.60 8.54 19.73
C THR A 234 17.16 8.45 20.18
N VAL A 235 16.24 8.56 19.23
CA VAL A 235 14.81 8.30 19.40
C VAL A 235 14.47 7.03 18.63
N ILE A 236 13.79 6.09 19.28
CA ILE A 236 13.62 4.71 18.84
C ILE A 236 12.12 4.36 18.82
N ARG A 237 11.65 3.84 17.69
CA ARG A 237 10.29 3.25 17.59
C ARG A 237 10.13 2.05 18.51
N THR A 238 8.98 1.93 19.17
CA THR A 238 8.56 0.71 19.88
C THR A 238 7.09 0.35 19.60
N THR A 239 6.56 -0.68 20.24
CA THR A 239 5.11 -1.01 20.20
C THR A 239 4.24 -0.08 21.06
N GLN A 240 4.84 0.72 21.96
CA GLN A 240 4.12 1.58 22.92
C GLN A 240 4.45 3.07 22.77
N GLY A 241 4.97 3.48 21.62
CA GLY A 241 5.40 4.85 21.36
C GLY A 241 6.90 4.96 21.17
N LEU A 242 7.47 6.11 21.56
CA LEU A 242 8.88 6.40 21.39
C LEU A 242 9.68 6.14 22.66
N TYR A 243 10.86 5.57 22.48
CA TYR A 243 11.88 5.40 23.51
C TYR A 243 13.11 6.21 23.13
N GLU A 244 13.95 6.51 24.11
CA GLU A 244 15.17 7.29 23.91
C GLU A 244 16.37 6.69 24.63
N SER A 245 17.56 6.97 24.10
CA SER A 245 18.84 6.67 24.74
C SER A 245 19.86 7.75 24.40
N SER A 246 20.86 7.96 25.26
CA SER A 246 21.90 8.96 25.07
C SER A 246 23.29 8.37 25.15
N SER A 247 24.25 8.99 24.47
CA SER A 247 25.68 8.67 24.53
C SER A 247 26.50 9.94 24.80
N LYS A 248 27.48 9.84 25.70
CA LYS A 248 28.38 10.95 26.08
C LYS A 248 29.81 10.79 25.55
N ASP A 249 30.11 9.67 24.89
CA ASP A 249 31.46 9.28 24.46
C ASP A 249 31.57 9.13 22.94
N GLY A 250 30.77 9.91 22.21
CA GLY A 250 30.73 9.91 20.75
C GLY A 250 30.05 8.69 20.15
N GLY A 251 29.18 8.00 20.89
CA GLY A 251 28.36 6.88 20.41
C GLY A 251 28.90 5.49 20.73
N LYS A 252 29.97 5.37 21.52
CA LYS A 252 30.58 4.08 21.86
C LYS A 252 29.75 3.32 22.89
N THR A 253 29.27 4.03 23.91
CA THR A 253 28.35 3.50 24.91
C THR A 253 27.07 4.32 24.97
N TRP A 254 25.96 3.64 25.25
CA TRP A 254 24.63 4.21 25.28
C TRP A 254 23.95 3.85 26.60
N THR A 255 23.14 4.76 27.12
CA THR A 255 22.28 4.46 28.27
C THR A 255 21.26 3.38 27.92
N GLU A 256 20.66 2.78 28.95
CA GLU A 256 19.44 1.98 28.75
C GLU A 256 18.38 2.82 28.00
N ALA A 257 17.66 2.16 27.10
CA ALA A 257 16.56 2.78 26.40
C ALA A 257 15.36 2.95 27.33
N VAL A 258 14.92 4.19 27.55
CA VAL A 258 13.80 4.54 28.43
C VAL A 258 12.66 5.14 27.61
N ALA A 259 11.44 5.09 28.14
CA ALA A 259 10.29 5.71 27.46
C ALA A 259 10.52 7.22 27.30
N MET A 260 10.30 7.75 26.10
CA MET A 260 10.42 9.18 25.84
C MET A 260 9.19 9.88 26.44
N PRO A 261 9.36 10.83 27.38
CA PRO A 261 8.23 11.50 28.01
C PRO A 261 7.28 12.15 26.98
N SER A 262 5.97 12.05 27.22
CA SER A 262 4.92 12.63 26.37
C SER A 262 4.73 12.02 24.97
N PHE A 263 5.47 10.98 24.59
CA PHE A 263 5.37 10.34 23.26
C PHE A 263 4.95 8.86 23.31
N GLU A 264 3.95 8.56 24.14
CA GLU A 264 3.12 7.37 23.92
C GLU A 264 2.39 7.51 22.57
N GLY A 265 2.29 6.43 21.79
CA GLY A 265 1.67 6.55 20.48
C GLY A 265 1.70 5.28 19.63
N PRO A 266 1.37 5.41 18.32
CA PRO A 266 1.34 4.27 17.41
C PRO A 266 2.74 3.70 17.16
N SER A 267 2.85 2.41 16.89
CA SER A 267 4.12 1.82 16.46
C SER A 267 4.47 2.25 15.02
N THR A 268 5.29 3.29 14.90
CA THR A 268 5.68 3.90 13.62
C THR A 268 6.99 4.68 13.75
N ARG A 269 7.69 4.87 12.62
CA ARG A 269 8.95 5.62 12.56
C ARG A 269 8.71 7.08 12.95
N ALA A 270 9.67 7.68 13.67
CA ALA A 270 9.76 9.11 13.89
C ALA A 270 10.91 9.72 13.09
N CYS A 271 10.85 11.02 12.82
CA CYS A 271 11.97 11.76 12.22
C CYS A 271 12.42 12.87 13.17
N LEU A 272 13.65 12.77 13.68
CA LEU A 272 14.29 13.78 14.53
C LEU A 272 15.35 14.54 13.73
N ARG A 273 15.34 15.87 13.81
CA ARG A 273 16.37 16.73 13.22
C ARG A 273 16.70 17.88 14.15
N LYS A 274 17.97 18.26 14.20
CA LYS A 274 18.38 19.57 14.71
C LYS A 274 18.29 20.58 13.57
N LEU A 275 17.59 21.68 13.80
CA LEU A 275 17.40 22.76 12.82
C LEU A 275 18.54 23.78 12.91
N ALA A 276 18.64 24.65 11.91
CA ALA A 276 19.63 25.71 11.82
C ALA A 276 19.54 26.72 12.98
N SER A 277 18.34 26.91 13.57
CA SER A 277 18.14 27.70 14.78
C SER A 277 18.73 27.07 16.05
N GLY A 278 19.14 25.79 15.99
CA GLY A 278 19.53 24.99 17.13
C GLY A 278 18.36 24.24 17.79
N ALA A 279 17.11 24.57 17.43
CA ALA A 279 15.92 23.87 17.88
C ALA A 279 15.88 22.41 17.38
N PHE A 280 15.21 21.55 18.12
CA PHE A 280 15.02 20.15 17.77
C PHE A 280 13.59 19.97 17.23
N MET A 281 13.50 19.41 16.04
CA MET A 281 12.24 19.08 15.38
C MET A 281 12.01 17.57 15.44
N LEU A 282 10.83 17.16 15.88
CA LEU A 282 10.36 15.78 15.84
C LEU A 282 9.09 15.70 15.00
N VAL A 283 9.07 14.84 13.99
CA VAL A 283 7.84 14.51 13.25
C VAL A 283 7.32 13.18 13.75
N TYR A 284 6.16 13.20 14.41
CA TYR A 284 5.51 12.05 15.01
C TYR A 284 4.01 12.30 15.28
N HIS A 285 3.23 11.24 15.50
CA HIS A 285 1.77 11.33 15.58
C HIS A 285 1.25 11.91 16.90
N ASP A 286 0.31 12.86 16.82
CA ASP A 286 -0.50 13.34 17.94
C ASP A 286 -1.81 12.53 18.02
N ALA A 287 -1.68 11.21 18.10
CA ALA A 287 -2.78 10.26 18.02
C ALA A 287 -3.46 10.06 19.39
N LYS A 288 -4.78 9.87 19.38
CA LYS A 288 -5.54 9.47 20.57
C LYS A 288 -5.84 7.98 20.50
N LYS A 289 -5.92 7.31 21.67
CA LYS A 289 -6.38 5.92 21.74
C LYS A 289 -7.78 5.80 21.14
N ASN A 290 -7.99 4.77 20.35
CA ASN A 290 -9.31 4.36 19.91
C ASN A 290 -10.06 3.60 21.03
N GLU A 291 -11.30 3.20 20.78
CA GLU A 291 -12.15 2.47 21.74
C GLU A 291 -11.51 1.17 22.27
N ASN A 292 -10.61 0.56 21.49
CA ASN A 292 -9.89 -0.66 21.87
C ASN A 292 -8.57 -0.37 22.62
N GLY A 293 -8.31 0.90 22.98
CA GLY A 293 -7.10 1.32 23.70
C GLY A 293 -5.84 1.41 22.83
N ALA A 294 -5.93 1.19 21.52
CA ALA A 294 -4.80 1.26 20.59
C ALA A 294 -4.63 2.66 19.99
N TYR A 295 -3.39 3.07 19.73
CA TYR A 295 -3.10 4.32 19.02
C TYR A 295 -3.12 4.08 17.50
N PRO A 296 -4.07 4.65 16.74
CA PRO A 296 -4.06 4.59 15.28
C PRO A 296 -3.05 5.58 14.71
N ARG A 297 -2.53 5.31 13.51
CA ARG A 297 -1.70 6.28 12.79
C ARG A 297 -2.59 7.36 12.19
N THR A 298 -2.69 8.48 12.91
CA THR A 298 -3.53 9.65 12.61
C THR A 298 -2.76 10.91 13.01
N ARG A 299 -3.17 12.09 12.53
CA ARG A 299 -2.64 13.39 12.98
C ARG A 299 -1.11 13.45 12.98
N LEU A 300 -0.50 13.22 11.81
CA LEU A 300 0.94 13.39 11.67
C LEU A 300 1.30 14.83 12.04
N THR A 301 2.17 15.01 13.02
CA THR A 301 2.41 16.30 13.67
C THR A 301 3.90 16.58 13.71
N VAL A 302 4.27 17.84 13.47
CA VAL A 302 5.62 18.32 13.73
C VAL A 302 5.65 19.02 15.09
N TRP A 303 6.61 18.64 15.92
CA TRP A 303 6.84 19.16 17.27
C TRP A 303 8.18 19.88 17.27
N LEU A 304 8.27 20.98 18.03
CA LEU A 304 9.50 21.77 18.15
C LEU A 304 9.88 21.94 19.63
N SER A 305 11.15 21.67 19.92
CA SER A 305 11.79 21.85 21.21
C SER A 305 12.92 22.86 21.08
N GLU A 306 12.96 23.83 21.99
CA GLU A 306 14.02 24.85 22.06
C GLU A 306 15.03 24.56 23.17
N ASP A 307 14.82 23.48 23.93
CA ASP A 307 15.62 23.04 25.07
C ASP A 307 16.20 21.63 24.90
N GLU A 308 16.55 21.28 23.66
CA GLU A 308 17.24 20.04 23.26
C GLU A 308 16.47 18.74 23.54
N GLY A 309 15.15 18.80 23.38
CA GLY A 309 14.23 17.68 23.50
C GLY A 309 13.63 17.49 24.89
N ARG A 310 13.94 18.36 25.86
CA ARG A 310 13.43 18.27 27.24
C ARG A 310 11.94 18.63 27.31
N THR A 311 11.51 19.65 26.58
CA THR A 311 10.10 20.05 26.45
C THR A 311 9.73 20.33 24.99
N TRP A 312 8.44 20.20 24.68
CA TRP A 312 7.89 20.33 23.32
C TRP A 312 6.69 21.30 23.29
N PRO A 313 6.91 22.61 23.55
CA PRO A 313 5.82 23.57 23.72
C PRO A 313 5.09 23.94 22.43
N HIS A 314 5.70 23.69 21.26
CA HIS A 314 5.16 24.05 19.96
C HIS A 314 4.87 22.82 19.11
N LYS A 315 3.73 22.85 18.40
CA LYS A 315 3.36 21.78 17.45
C LYS A 315 2.45 22.29 16.35
N LEU A 316 2.53 21.65 15.18
CA LEU A 316 1.65 21.87 14.04
C LEU A 316 1.24 20.52 13.44
N VAL A 317 -0.07 20.31 13.26
CA VAL A 317 -0.59 19.12 12.56
C VAL A 317 -0.30 19.29 11.07
N VAL A 318 0.50 18.37 10.51
CA VAL A 318 0.86 18.33 9.08
C VAL A 318 -0.26 17.68 8.27
N ASP A 319 -0.84 16.59 8.79
CA ASP A 319 -1.96 15.89 8.15
C ASP A 319 -2.86 15.24 9.19
N GLU A 320 -4.13 15.67 9.26
CA GLU A 320 -5.12 15.19 10.22
C GLU A 320 -5.71 13.81 9.88
N ARG A 321 -5.54 13.35 8.64
CA ARG A 321 -6.19 12.14 8.13
C ARG A 321 -5.72 10.88 8.86
N SER A 322 -6.53 9.83 8.78
CA SER A 322 -6.13 8.47 9.16
C SER A 322 -5.18 7.86 8.14
N SER A 323 -4.45 6.82 8.53
CA SER A 323 -3.57 6.06 7.63
C SER A 323 -2.40 6.86 7.05
N VAL A 324 -2.09 8.03 7.62
CA VAL A 324 -0.78 8.69 7.46
C VAL A 324 0.26 7.91 8.25
N SER A 325 1.45 7.66 7.74
CA SER A 325 2.47 6.88 8.46
C SER A 325 3.83 7.56 8.49
N TYR A 326 4.82 7.11 7.72
CA TYR A 326 6.23 7.33 8.06
C TYR A 326 6.71 8.69 7.56
N PRO A 327 7.25 9.54 8.45
CA PRO A 327 7.86 10.79 8.03
C PRO A 327 9.35 10.64 7.72
N ASP A 328 9.87 11.54 6.90
CA ASP A 328 11.28 11.96 6.88
C ASP A 328 11.33 13.46 6.52
N ALA A 329 12.41 14.15 6.88
CA ALA A 329 12.50 15.59 6.70
C ALA A 329 13.92 16.11 6.41
N ILE A 330 13.94 17.27 5.76
CA ILE A 330 15.13 18.09 5.53
C ILE A 330 14.79 19.58 5.65
N GLN A 331 15.69 20.36 6.27
CA GLN A 331 15.63 21.81 6.27
C GLN A 331 16.54 22.37 5.16
N ALA A 332 16.00 23.26 4.34
CA ALA A 332 16.73 24.02 3.34
C ALA A 332 17.44 25.22 3.96
N THR A 333 18.48 25.69 3.29
CA THR A 333 19.27 26.87 3.68
C THR A 333 18.46 28.18 3.70
N ASP A 334 17.32 28.23 3.02
CA ASP A 334 16.39 29.36 3.03
C ASP A 334 15.34 29.29 4.16
N GLY A 335 15.48 28.34 5.08
CA GLY A 335 14.61 28.14 6.24
C GLY A 335 13.38 27.27 5.99
N ARG A 336 13.08 26.89 4.73
CA ARG A 336 11.99 25.95 4.45
C ARG A 336 12.32 24.56 4.98
N ILE A 337 11.33 23.92 5.57
CA ILE A 337 11.36 22.54 6.04
C ILE A 337 10.46 21.73 5.11
N TYR A 338 11.04 20.69 4.51
CA TYR A 338 10.33 19.73 3.66
C TYR A 338 10.12 18.45 4.47
N ILE A 339 8.88 18.03 4.64
CA ILE A 339 8.50 16.81 5.36
C ILE A 339 7.82 15.88 4.36
N THR A 340 8.45 14.74 4.04
CA THR A 340 7.80 13.69 3.24
C THR A 340 7.10 12.70 4.13
N TYR A 341 5.98 12.16 3.68
CA TYR A 341 5.24 11.11 4.39
C TYR A 341 4.34 10.30 3.45
N ASP A 342 3.95 9.10 3.89
CA ASP A 342 2.98 8.27 3.16
C ASP A 342 1.58 8.35 3.75
N HIS A 343 0.57 8.18 2.89
CA HIS A 343 -0.85 8.12 3.26
C HIS A 343 -1.53 6.95 2.54
N GLY A 344 -2.32 6.17 3.29
CA GLY A 344 -3.19 5.14 2.73
C GLY A 344 -2.47 4.08 1.90
N ARG A 345 -1.30 3.59 2.36
CA ARG A 345 -0.39 2.67 1.62
C ARG A 345 -1.09 1.59 0.81
N TYR A 346 -2.15 1.00 1.36
CA TYR A 346 -2.93 -0.11 0.79
C TYR A 346 -4.35 0.30 0.37
N ASN A 347 -4.79 1.50 0.74
CA ASN A 347 -6.15 1.95 0.54
C ASN A 347 -6.35 2.35 -0.92
N ALA A 348 -7.39 1.80 -1.55
CA ALA A 348 -7.69 2.11 -2.94
C ALA A 348 -7.92 3.62 -3.12
N GLY A 349 -7.17 4.23 -4.05
CA GLY A 349 -7.26 5.67 -4.35
C GLY A 349 -6.43 6.60 -3.45
N GLU A 350 -5.82 6.11 -2.35
CA GLU A 350 -5.11 6.95 -1.38
C GLU A 350 -3.58 6.82 -1.40
N LYS A 351 -3.02 5.77 -2.03
CA LYS A 351 -1.61 5.30 -1.93
C LYS A 351 -0.57 6.35 -2.31
N GLU A 352 -0.40 7.34 -1.44
CA GLU A 352 0.26 8.60 -1.73
C GLU A 352 1.61 8.67 -1.04
N VAL A 353 2.58 9.25 -1.77
CA VAL A 353 3.77 9.86 -1.18
C VAL A 353 3.60 11.37 -1.30
N LEU A 354 3.67 12.07 -0.18
CA LEU A 354 3.35 13.49 -0.06
C LEU A 354 4.54 14.25 0.51
N VAL A 355 4.62 15.55 0.20
CA VAL A 355 5.55 16.50 0.82
C VAL A 355 4.78 17.71 1.36
N ALA A 356 5.00 18.01 2.64
CA ALA A 356 4.64 19.28 3.24
C ALA A 356 5.84 20.24 3.21
N VAL A 357 5.58 21.52 3.04
CA VAL A 357 6.55 22.62 3.10
C VAL A 357 6.08 23.61 4.14
N LEU A 358 6.90 23.84 5.16
CA LEU A 358 6.64 24.78 6.25
C LEU A 358 7.91 25.47 6.71
N ARG A 359 7.81 26.38 7.65
CA ARG A 359 8.92 27.02 8.35
C ARG A 359 8.74 26.89 9.86
N GLU A 360 9.76 27.20 10.62
CA GLU A 360 9.68 27.07 12.08
C GLU A 360 8.63 28.01 12.69
N GLU A 361 8.37 29.18 12.10
CA GLU A 361 7.32 30.09 12.53
C GLU A 361 5.91 29.49 12.42
N ASP A 362 5.67 28.59 11.47
CA ASP A 362 4.40 27.86 11.36
C ASP A 362 4.20 26.93 12.56
N ILE A 363 5.27 26.25 12.98
CA ILE A 363 5.25 25.33 14.13
C ILE A 363 5.03 26.10 15.41
N ARG A 364 5.74 27.22 15.61
CA ARG A 364 5.58 28.09 16.80
C ARG A 364 4.18 28.68 16.90
N ALA A 365 3.59 29.07 15.77
CA ALA A 365 2.23 29.59 15.70
C ALA A 365 1.14 28.51 15.82
N GLY A 366 1.49 27.23 15.64
CA GLY A 366 0.55 26.11 15.60
C GLY A 366 -0.42 26.13 14.43
N LYS A 367 -0.12 26.92 13.38
CA LYS A 367 -0.91 27.06 12.16
C LYS A 367 -0.03 27.53 11.00
N TRP A 368 -0.44 27.22 9.78
CA TRP A 368 0.24 27.62 8.55
C TRP A 368 0.10 29.14 8.32
N ILE A 369 1.19 29.90 8.50
CA ILE A 369 1.27 31.36 8.34
C ILE A 369 2.26 31.78 7.26
N SER A 370 3.24 30.95 6.91
CA SER A 370 4.24 31.22 5.90
C SER A 370 3.61 31.28 4.50
N LYS A 371 3.98 32.28 3.70
CA LYS A 371 3.44 32.48 2.35
C LYS A 371 3.76 31.32 1.39
N ASP A 372 4.89 30.66 1.61
CA ASP A 372 5.38 29.52 0.84
C ASP A 372 4.97 28.16 1.44
N ALA A 373 4.11 28.15 2.47
CA ALA A 373 3.57 26.93 3.04
C ALA A 373 2.79 26.11 2.00
N LYS A 374 2.95 24.78 2.09
CA LYS A 374 2.21 23.78 1.32
C LYS A 374 1.93 22.59 2.21
N GLU A 375 0.66 22.22 2.36
CA GLU A 375 0.30 21.12 3.25
C GLU A 375 0.58 19.75 2.61
N ARG A 376 0.22 19.56 1.33
CA ARG A 376 0.19 18.25 0.67
C ARG A 376 0.56 18.34 -0.81
N LEU A 377 1.85 18.49 -1.11
CA LEU A 377 2.35 18.33 -2.48
C LEU A 377 2.44 16.84 -2.82
N LEU A 378 1.80 16.43 -3.91
CA LEU A 378 1.85 15.03 -4.36
C LEU A 378 3.20 14.75 -5.03
N VAL A 379 3.96 13.79 -4.48
CA VAL A 379 5.14 13.23 -5.12
C VAL A 379 4.72 12.17 -6.13
N ASN A 380 3.94 11.20 -5.66
CA ASN A 380 3.48 10.08 -6.46
C ASN A 380 2.23 9.45 -5.83
N ARG A 381 1.33 8.90 -6.66
CA ARG A 381 0.21 8.06 -6.21
C ARG A 381 0.21 6.74 -6.98
N ALA A 382 0.04 5.63 -6.27
CA ALA A 382 -0.19 4.33 -6.87
C ALA A 382 -1.70 4.04 -6.99
N PHE A 383 -2.09 3.37 -8.07
CA PHE A 383 -3.47 3.08 -8.46
C PHE A 383 -3.69 1.58 -8.74
N GLY A 384 -2.63 0.78 -8.83
CA GLY A 384 -2.75 -0.68 -8.88
C GLY A 384 -3.50 -1.16 -7.64
N TYR A 385 -4.27 -2.23 -7.76
CA TYR A 385 -5.16 -2.70 -6.72
C TYR A 385 -4.57 -3.95 -6.02
N GLY A 386 -5.03 -4.31 -4.82
CA GLY A 386 -4.57 -5.50 -4.10
C GLY A 386 -3.86 -5.16 -2.80
N ASN A 387 -3.90 -6.09 -1.85
CA ASN A 387 -3.27 -5.97 -0.54
C ASN A 387 -2.51 -7.26 -0.18
N HIS A 388 -1.71 -7.18 0.89
CA HIS A 388 -0.91 -8.29 1.42
C HIS A 388 -1.73 -9.54 1.82
N SER A 389 -3.05 -9.42 2.01
CA SER A 389 -3.95 -10.52 2.38
C SER A 389 -4.66 -11.18 1.19
N ASP A 390 -4.55 -10.61 -0.01
CA ASP A 390 -5.19 -11.11 -1.23
C ASP A 390 -4.27 -12.04 -2.03
N LYS A 391 -3.28 -12.71 -1.40
CA LYS A 391 -2.46 -13.76 -2.04
C LYS A 391 -3.34 -14.90 -2.56
N ARG A 392 -3.88 -14.70 -3.75
CA ARG A 392 -4.51 -15.67 -4.61
C ARG A 392 -3.60 -15.67 -5.82
N ASP A 393 -3.10 -16.83 -6.17
CA ASP A 393 -2.13 -17.01 -7.25
C ASP A 393 -2.79 -16.66 -8.60
N GLU A 394 -2.90 -15.36 -8.89
CA GLU A 394 -3.56 -14.81 -10.09
C GLU A 394 -2.81 -15.25 -11.35
N ALA A 395 -1.50 -15.47 -11.26
CA ALA A 395 -0.68 -15.97 -12.35
C ALA A 395 -1.05 -17.41 -12.74
N LYS A 396 -1.12 -18.33 -11.76
CA LYS A 396 -1.58 -19.70 -12.00
C LYS A 396 -3.01 -19.77 -12.52
N ILE A 397 -3.89 -18.88 -12.06
CA ILE A 397 -5.28 -18.82 -12.53
C ILE A 397 -5.33 -18.31 -13.98
N ALA A 398 -4.56 -17.26 -14.31
CA ALA A 398 -4.45 -16.73 -15.66
C ALA A 398 -3.91 -17.79 -16.65
N GLU A 399 -2.88 -18.54 -16.25
CA GLU A 399 -2.30 -19.64 -17.05
C GLU A 399 -3.25 -20.83 -17.24
N SER A 400 -4.25 -20.98 -16.37
CA SER A 400 -5.24 -22.07 -16.40
C SER A 400 -6.65 -21.61 -16.76
N LEU A 401 -6.79 -20.41 -17.34
CA LEU A 401 -8.09 -19.94 -17.79
C LEU A 401 -8.66 -20.88 -18.86
N PRO A 402 -9.96 -21.17 -18.79
CA PRO A 402 -10.62 -21.95 -19.83
C PRO A 402 -10.66 -21.15 -21.13
N PRO A 403 -10.93 -21.81 -22.27
CA PRO A 403 -11.19 -21.12 -23.54
C PRO A 403 -12.22 -20.00 -23.40
N LYS A 404 -12.06 -18.94 -24.19
CA LYS A 404 -12.87 -17.70 -24.10
C LYS A 404 -14.38 -17.93 -24.20
N ASP A 405 -14.80 -18.89 -25.02
CA ASP A 405 -16.21 -19.30 -25.17
C ASP A 405 -16.74 -20.07 -23.95
N LYS A 406 -15.85 -20.67 -23.16
CA LYS A 406 -16.16 -21.38 -21.91
C LYS A 406 -16.07 -20.52 -20.66
N LEU A 407 -15.51 -19.31 -20.76
CA LEU A 407 -15.49 -18.33 -19.68
C LEU A 407 -16.68 -17.36 -19.83
N HIS A 408 -17.79 -17.67 -19.17
CA HIS A 408 -19.01 -16.86 -19.21
C HIS A 408 -18.95 -15.72 -18.18
N LEU A 409 -18.98 -14.48 -18.68
CA LEU A 409 -18.81 -13.28 -17.88
C LEU A 409 -20.13 -12.65 -17.49
N TYR A 410 -20.17 -12.13 -16.27
CA TYR A 410 -21.31 -11.38 -15.74
C TYR A 410 -20.83 -10.07 -15.15
N LEU A 411 -21.42 -8.96 -15.56
CA LEU A 411 -21.14 -7.63 -15.01
C LEU A 411 -22.07 -7.34 -13.84
N LEU A 412 -21.51 -6.99 -12.68
CA LEU A 412 -22.26 -6.74 -11.45
C LEU A 412 -22.18 -5.25 -11.12
N ILE A 413 -23.25 -4.52 -11.37
CA ILE A 413 -23.32 -3.06 -11.24
C ILE A 413 -24.49 -2.62 -10.35
N GLY A 414 -24.40 -1.42 -9.79
CA GLY A 414 -25.39 -0.87 -8.86
C GLY A 414 -24.77 -0.37 -7.55
N GLN A 415 -25.53 -0.41 -6.46
CA GLN A 415 -25.12 0.16 -5.17
C GLN A 415 -24.86 -0.89 -4.08
N SER A 416 -25.04 -0.53 -2.80
CA SER A 416 -24.56 -1.29 -1.64
C SER A 416 -25.14 -2.70 -1.53
N ASN A 417 -26.38 -2.93 -1.98
CA ASN A 417 -27.00 -4.25 -2.01
C ASN A 417 -26.45 -5.14 -3.13
N MET A 418 -26.03 -4.59 -4.29
CA MET A 418 -25.22 -5.34 -5.27
C MET A 418 -23.82 -5.62 -4.71
N ALA A 419 -23.19 -4.60 -4.12
CA ALA A 419 -21.86 -4.71 -3.54
C ALA A 419 -21.80 -5.79 -2.44
N GLY A 420 -22.88 -5.88 -1.65
CA GLY A 420 -23.05 -6.81 -0.55
C GLY A 420 -22.68 -6.16 0.78
N ARG A 421 -23.54 -6.35 1.79
CA ARG A 421 -23.36 -5.88 3.18
C ARG A 421 -23.69 -6.94 4.23
N GLY A 422 -23.93 -8.18 3.77
CA GLY A 422 -24.18 -9.32 4.64
C GLY A 422 -22.92 -9.73 5.40
N VAL A 423 -23.12 -10.34 6.57
CA VAL A 423 -22.05 -10.94 7.38
C VAL A 423 -21.38 -12.08 6.61
N LEU A 424 -20.06 -12.06 6.56
CA LEU A 424 -19.24 -13.07 5.89
C LEU A 424 -18.98 -14.27 6.80
N ASP A 425 -19.71 -15.36 6.61
CA ASP A 425 -19.43 -16.66 7.21
C ASP A 425 -18.07 -17.17 6.73
N THR A 426 -17.09 -17.32 7.65
CA THR A 426 -15.70 -17.72 7.36
C THR A 426 -15.56 -19.15 6.82
N GLU A 427 -16.52 -20.04 7.11
CA GLU A 427 -16.48 -21.44 6.69
C GLU A 427 -17.06 -21.67 5.29
N LYS A 428 -17.92 -20.76 4.82
CA LYS A 428 -18.61 -20.85 3.51
C LYS A 428 -18.04 -19.95 2.42
N ARG A 429 -16.87 -19.35 2.67
CA ARG A 429 -16.16 -18.44 1.74
C ARG A 429 -15.56 -19.15 0.52
N ILE A 430 -15.43 -20.47 0.57
CA ILE A 430 -14.68 -21.24 -0.43
C ILE A 430 -15.43 -21.29 -1.77
N SER A 431 -14.74 -20.84 -2.82
CA SER A 431 -15.12 -20.97 -4.21
C SER A 431 -15.05 -22.43 -4.66
N ARG A 432 -16.02 -22.89 -5.45
CA ARG A 432 -15.89 -24.15 -6.22
C ARG A 432 -14.91 -23.93 -7.39
N THR A 433 -14.39 -25.01 -7.97
CA THR A 433 -13.35 -25.05 -9.02
C THR A 433 -13.68 -24.34 -10.36
N ARG A 434 -14.81 -23.63 -10.47
CA ARG A 434 -15.31 -23.03 -11.73
C ARG A 434 -15.88 -21.61 -11.57
N LEU A 435 -15.53 -20.92 -10.49
CA LEU A 435 -15.96 -19.54 -10.25
C LEU A 435 -14.73 -18.64 -10.15
N LEU A 436 -14.70 -17.63 -11.02
CA LEU A 436 -13.67 -16.61 -11.06
C LEU A 436 -14.29 -15.24 -10.79
N LYS A 437 -13.51 -14.33 -10.21
CA LYS A 437 -13.84 -12.92 -10.13
C LYS A 437 -12.74 -12.12 -10.81
N PHE A 438 -13.14 -11.10 -11.54
CA PHE A 438 -12.24 -10.13 -12.10
C PHE A 438 -11.77 -9.27 -10.95
N SER A 439 -10.55 -9.55 -10.50
CA SER A 439 -9.92 -8.83 -9.42
C SER A 439 -9.78 -7.38 -9.82
N PRO A 440 -9.53 -6.50 -8.85
CA PRO A 440 -9.57 -5.10 -9.18
C PRO A 440 -8.26 -4.62 -9.82
N ASN A 441 -7.29 -5.54 -9.97
CA ASN A 441 -6.13 -5.46 -10.87
C ASN A 441 -6.44 -5.80 -12.33
N ASN A 442 -7.71 -6.00 -12.67
CA ASN A 442 -8.11 -6.45 -13.98
C ASN A 442 -7.50 -7.82 -14.36
N LYS A 443 -7.39 -8.72 -13.37
CA LYS A 443 -6.94 -10.10 -13.55
C LYS A 443 -7.99 -11.07 -13.03
N TRP A 444 -8.06 -12.26 -13.62
CA TRP A 444 -8.91 -13.31 -13.07
C TRP A 444 -8.29 -13.93 -11.83
N THR A 445 -9.10 -14.07 -10.79
CA THR A 445 -8.75 -14.78 -9.57
C THR A 445 -9.91 -15.64 -9.10
N THR A 446 -9.67 -16.54 -8.15
CA THR A 446 -10.71 -17.37 -7.55
C THR A 446 -11.78 -16.49 -6.91
N ALA A 447 -13.05 -16.77 -7.23
CA ALA A 447 -14.18 -16.03 -6.68
C ALA A 447 -14.37 -16.33 -5.19
N VAL A 448 -13.74 -15.54 -4.32
CA VAL A 448 -13.99 -15.57 -2.87
C VAL A 448 -14.50 -14.22 -2.41
N GLU A 449 -15.51 -14.26 -1.54
CA GLU A 449 -16.14 -13.09 -0.97
C GLU A 449 -15.26 -12.34 0.05
N PRO A 450 -15.43 -11.01 0.17
CA PRO A 450 -16.39 -10.19 -0.59
C PRO A 450 -16.01 -10.09 -2.08
N LEU A 451 -17.02 -10.09 -2.95
CA LEU A 451 -16.82 -9.99 -4.40
C LEU A 451 -16.45 -8.56 -4.79
N HIS A 452 -17.16 -7.59 -4.22
CA HIS A 452 -16.94 -6.17 -4.42
C HIS A 452 -15.99 -5.60 -3.37
N TYR A 453 -15.53 -4.40 -3.65
CA TYR A 453 -14.46 -3.72 -2.93
C TYR A 453 -14.69 -2.21 -2.88
N ASP A 454 -15.96 -1.80 -2.99
CA ASP A 454 -16.34 -0.40 -3.01
C ASP A 454 -16.03 0.31 -1.69
N LYS A 455 -16.16 -0.42 -0.57
CA LYS A 455 -15.94 0.06 0.80
C LYS A 455 -15.40 -1.06 1.68
N THR A 456 -14.78 -0.70 2.81
CA THR A 456 -14.27 -1.66 3.82
C THR A 456 -15.37 -2.55 4.42
N ILE A 457 -16.63 -2.11 4.35
CA ILE A 457 -17.83 -2.84 4.80
C ILE A 457 -18.43 -3.78 3.74
N ALA A 458 -17.77 -3.97 2.59
CA ALA A 458 -18.21 -4.94 1.60
C ALA A 458 -18.24 -6.35 2.21
N GLY A 459 -19.38 -7.02 2.06
CA GLY A 459 -19.66 -8.28 2.72
C GLY A 459 -20.17 -9.35 1.75
N ALA A 460 -20.96 -10.29 2.29
CA ALA A 460 -21.67 -11.24 1.46
C ALA A 460 -22.65 -10.48 0.56
N GLY A 461 -22.75 -10.92 -0.70
CA GLY A 461 -23.61 -10.31 -1.73
C GLY A 461 -24.34 -11.36 -2.57
N LEU A 462 -25.24 -10.90 -3.44
CA LEU A 462 -26.03 -11.78 -4.31
C LEU A 462 -25.19 -12.45 -5.41
N GLY A 463 -24.07 -11.82 -5.80
CA GLY A 463 -23.25 -12.28 -6.93
C GLY A 463 -22.70 -13.70 -6.77
N MET A 464 -22.42 -14.15 -5.53
CA MET A 464 -21.80 -15.45 -5.31
C MET A 464 -22.79 -16.62 -5.44
N SER A 465 -24.01 -16.50 -4.90
CA SER A 465 -25.05 -17.53 -5.09
C SER A 465 -25.53 -17.54 -6.54
N PHE A 466 -25.68 -16.38 -7.17
CA PHE A 466 -25.93 -16.27 -8.61
C PHE A 466 -24.90 -17.05 -9.43
N ALA A 467 -23.61 -16.82 -9.18
CA ALA A 467 -22.54 -17.45 -9.93
C ALA A 467 -22.54 -18.98 -9.78
N ARG A 468 -22.80 -19.46 -8.54
CA ARG A 468 -22.92 -20.90 -8.24
C ARG A 468 -24.05 -21.53 -9.04
N GLU A 469 -25.21 -20.88 -9.09
CA GLU A 469 -26.36 -21.37 -9.86
C GLU A 469 -26.10 -21.42 -11.36
N MET A 470 -25.48 -20.38 -11.93
CA MET A 470 -25.14 -20.36 -13.34
C MET A 470 -24.09 -21.44 -13.68
N ALA A 471 -23.09 -21.61 -12.82
CA ALA A 471 -22.09 -22.67 -12.98
C ALA A 471 -22.68 -24.07 -12.76
N ASP A 472 -23.72 -24.22 -11.94
CA ASP A 472 -24.34 -25.52 -11.70
C ASP A 472 -25.33 -25.90 -12.81
N ALA A 473 -25.95 -24.93 -13.47
CA ALA A 473 -26.80 -25.15 -14.64
C ALA A 473 -26.01 -25.63 -15.87
N ASP A 474 -24.76 -25.20 -16.04
CA ASP A 474 -23.86 -25.68 -17.09
C ASP A 474 -22.48 -26.02 -16.51
N LYS A 475 -22.18 -27.32 -16.42
CA LYS A 475 -20.93 -27.83 -15.87
C LYS A 475 -19.74 -27.66 -16.82
N THR A 476 -19.98 -27.31 -18.08
CA THR A 476 -18.94 -27.15 -19.11
C THR A 476 -18.31 -25.76 -19.12
N ILE A 477 -18.88 -24.82 -18.37
CA ILE A 477 -18.41 -23.44 -18.30
C ILE A 477 -17.74 -23.13 -16.96
N THR A 478 -16.94 -22.07 -16.99
CA THR A 478 -16.49 -21.32 -15.82
C THR A 478 -17.20 -19.98 -15.80
N VAL A 479 -17.67 -19.57 -14.63
CA VAL A 479 -18.36 -18.30 -14.44
C VAL A 479 -17.37 -17.26 -13.95
N GLY A 480 -17.22 -16.18 -14.72
CA GLY A 480 -16.41 -15.00 -14.37
C GLY A 480 -17.30 -13.84 -13.93
N LEU A 481 -17.08 -13.33 -12.71
CA LEU A 481 -17.81 -12.18 -12.18
C LEU A 481 -16.99 -10.90 -12.34
N ILE A 482 -17.59 -9.83 -12.85
CA ILE A 482 -16.97 -8.51 -13.00
C ILE A 482 -17.63 -7.56 -11.98
N PRO A 483 -17.19 -7.59 -10.71
CA PRO A 483 -17.70 -6.69 -9.66
C PRO A 483 -17.38 -5.24 -10.00
N CYS A 484 -18.39 -4.38 -10.06
CA CYS A 484 -18.23 -2.94 -10.30
C CYS A 484 -19.08 -2.06 -9.38
N ALA A 485 -20.06 -2.62 -8.67
CA ALA A 485 -20.99 -1.85 -7.84
C ALA A 485 -20.32 -0.96 -6.78
N VAL A 486 -20.91 0.22 -6.53
CA VAL A 486 -20.42 1.22 -5.57
C VAL A 486 -21.55 1.74 -4.69
N GLY A 487 -21.44 1.54 -3.38
CA GLY A 487 -22.50 1.80 -2.42
C GLY A 487 -22.85 3.28 -2.23
N GLY A 488 -24.16 3.56 -2.19
CA GLY A 488 -24.72 4.90 -1.99
C GLY A 488 -24.70 5.78 -3.24
N THR A 489 -24.62 5.18 -4.43
CA THR A 489 -24.51 5.91 -5.69
C THR A 489 -25.88 6.00 -6.40
N PRO A 490 -26.23 7.19 -6.94
CA PRO A 490 -27.43 7.36 -7.76
C PRO A 490 -27.23 6.83 -9.18
N LEU A 491 -28.34 6.52 -9.88
CA LEU A 491 -28.34 6.03 -11.26
C LEU A 491 -27.62 6.99 -12.23
N GLU A 492 -27.63 8.30 -11.99
CA GLU A 492 -26.96 9.29 -12.86
C GLU A 492 -25.45 9.03 -13.04
N ARG A 493 -24.77 8.48 -12.03
CA ARG A 493 -23.34 8.10 -12.13
C ARG A 493 -23.10 6.87 -13.00
N TRP A 494 -24.15 6.10 -13.23
CA TRP A 494 -24.17 4.89 -14.04
C TRP A 494 -24.70 5.13 -15.45
N GLN A 495 -25.16 6.34 -15.80
CA GLN A 495 -25.54 6.68 -17.17
C GLN A 495 -24.31 7.09 -18.00
N LYS A 496 -24.42 7.11 -19.33
CA LYS A 496 -23.32 7.49 -20.23
C LYS A 496 -22.76 8.88 -19.87
N GLY A 497 -21.44 8.95 -19.72
CA GLY A 497 -20.72 10.14 -19.24
C GLY A 497 -20.55 10.19 -17.72
N GLY A 498 -21.27 9.34 -16.97
CA GLY A 498 -21.03 9.10 -15.54
C GLY A 498 -19.73 8.33 -15.31
N ASP A 499 -19.07 8.60 -14.19
CA ASP A 499 -17.77 8.02 -13.87
C ASP A 499 -17.84 6.50 -13.59
N LEU A 500 -18.91 6.01 -12.96
CA LEU A 500 -19.09 4.58 -12.69
C LEU A 500 -19.47 3.80 -13.95
N TYR A 501 -20.22 4.44 -14.86
CA TYR A 501 -20.46 3.89 -16.19
C TYR A 501 -19.15 3.64 -16.94
N GLN A 502 -18.28 4.65 -17.01
CA GLN A 502 -17.00 4.54 -17.72
C GLN A 502 -16.09 3.47 -17.08
N GLN A 503 -16.02 3.44 -15.75
CA GLN A 503 -15.24 2.42 -15.04
C GLN A 503 -15.75 1.00 -15.30
N ALA A 504 -17.08 0.78 -15.25
CA ALA A 504 -17.65 -0.53 -15.52
C ALA A 504 -17.43 -0.95 -16.98
N LEU A 505 -17.54 0.00 -17.92
CA LEU A 505 -17.31 -0.22 -19.34
C LEU A 505 -15.86 -0.67 -19.61
N GLU A 506 -14.88 0.02 -19.05
CA GLU A 506 -13.46 -0.35 -19.19
C GLU A 506 -13.16 -1.72 -18.59
N ARG A 507 -13.64 -1.97 -17.37
CA ARG A 507 -13.44 -3.26 -16.68
C ARG A 507 -14.07 -4.41 -17.46
N ALA A 508 -15.28 -4.23 -17.97
CA ALA A 508 -15.96 -5.22 -18.78
C ALA A 508 -15.22 -5.49 -20.10
N ARG A 509 -14.73 -4.45 -20.80
CA ARG A 509 -13.92 -4.63 -22.02
C ARG A 509 -12.63 -5.41 -21.76
N LEU A 510 -11.96 -5.16 -20.64
CA LEU A 510 -10.76 -5.90 -20.25
C LEU A 510 -11.08 -7.36 -19.97
N ALA A 511 -12.10 -7.63 -19.18
CA ALA A 511 -12.55 -8.99 -18.88
C ALA A 511 -12.98 -9.75 -20.15
N MET A 512 -13.67 -9.07 -21.08
CA MET A 512 -14.11 -9.61 -22.37
C MET A 512 -12.97 -9.95 -23.34
N LYS A 513 -11.71 -9.61 -23.04
CA LYS A 513 -10.57 -10.13 -23.80
C LYS A 513 -10.45 -11.64 -23.63
N GLU A 514 -10.70 -12.14 -22.43
CA GLU A 514 -10.46 -13.52 -22.01
C GLU A 514 -11.75 -14.34 -21.85
N GLY A 515 -12.92 -13.70 -21.76
CA GLY A 515 -14.21 -14.38 -21.69
C GLY A 515 -15.29 -13.74 -22.56
N THR A 516 -16.49 -14.31 -22.52
CA THR A 516 -17.66 -13.84 -23.26
C THR A 516 -18.71 -13.27 -22.30
N LEU A 517 -19.11 -12.01 -22.47
CA LEU A 517 -20.17 -11.41 -21.65
C LEU A 517 -21.52 -12.06 -21.95
N LYS A 518 -22.13 -12.66 -20.93
CA LYS A 518 -23.40 -13.41 -21.01
C LYS A 518 -24.52 -12.78 -20.20
N GLY A 519 -24.23 -11.80 -19.34
CA GLY A 519 -25.28 -11.12 -18.60
C GLY A 519 -24.78 -9.90 -17.82
N ILE A 520 -25.71 -9.03 -17.47
CA ILE A 520 -25.49 -7.87 -16.61
C ILE A 520 -26.52 -7.92 -15.48
N LEU A 521 -26.05 -7.74 -14.24
CA LEU A 521 -26.87 -7.70 -13.05
C LEU A 521 -26.88 -6.27 -12.50
N TRP A 522 -28.06 -5.77 -12.18
CA TRP A 522 -28.27 -4.43 -11.65
C TRP A 522 -29.06 -4.46 -10.35
N HIS A 523 -28.51 -3.87 -9.30
CA HIS A 523 -29.25 -3.66 -8.06
C HIS A 523 -28.98 -2.26 -7.48
N GLN A 524 -29.91 -1.35 -7.74
CA GLN A 524 -29.90 0.03 -7.26
C GLN A 524 -31.30 0.63 -7.32
N GLY A 525 -31.52 1.67 -6.52
CA GLY A 525 -32.70 2.54 -6.60
C GLY A 525 -32.93 3.33 -5.32
N GLU A 526 -32.33 2.92 -4.20
CA GLU A 526 -32.49 3.56 -2.90
C GLU A 526 -31.97 5.01 -2.91
N ALA A 527 -30.85 5.29 -3.60
CA ALA A 527 -30.33 6.66 -3.72
C ALA A 527 -31.21 7.58 -4.58
N ASP A 528 -31.96 7.03 -5.53
CA ASP A 528 -32.89 7.79 -6.39
C ASP A 528 -34.28 7.93 -5.76
N SER A 529 -34.56 7.16 -4.69
CA SER A 529 -35.84 7.22 -3.97
C SER A 529 -36.07 8.50 -3.18
N GLY A 530 -35.05 9.35 -2.98
CA GLY A 530 -35.20 10.62 -2.26
C GLY A 530 -35.86 11.75 -3.06
N SER A 531 -36.22 11.51 -4.32
CA SER A 531 -36.78 12.51 -5.22
C SER A 531 -37.87 11.88 -6.09
N GLU A 532 -39.09 12.42 -6.01
CA GLU A 532 -40.22 11.95 -6.82
C GLU A 532 -39.93 12.02 -8.32
N ALA A 533 -39.29 13.10 -8.76
CA ALA A 533 -38.91 13.28 -10.16
C ALA A 533 -37.91 12.21 -10.64
N LYS A 534 -36.87 11.91 -9.83
CA LYS A 534 -35.92 10.85 -10.15
C LYS A 534 -36.57 9.47 -10.09
N ALA A 535 -37.45 9.23 -9.11
CA ALA A 535 -38.19 8.00 -9.00
C ALA A 535 -39.12 7.81 -10.21
N GLY A 536 -39.88 8.82 -10.62
CA GLY A 536 -40.88 8.73 -11.70
C GLY A 536 -40.30 8.49 -13.10
N ASN A 537 -39.07 8.91 -13.38
CA ASN A 537 -38.38 8.66 -14.66
C ASN A 537 -37.28 7.59 -14.58
N TYR A 538 -37.27 6.79 -13.51
CA TYR A 538 -36.20 5.82 -13.26
C TYR A 538 -36.09 4.77 -14.37
N ALA A 539 -37.22 4.25 -14.87
CA ALA A 539 -37.22 3.23 -15.93
C ALA A 539 -36.63 3.75 -17.25
N ASP A 540 -36.92 4.99 -17.62
CA ASP A 540 -36.40 5.60 -18.85
C ASP A 540 -34.89 5.82 -18.78
N ARG A 541 -34.40 6.32 -17.64
CA ARG A 541 -32.96 6.50 -17.40
C ARG A 541 -32.21 5.16 -17.37
N LEU A 542 -32.80 4.15 -16.74
CA LEU A 542 -32.22 2.82 -16.68
C LEU A 542 -32.23 2.14 -18.05
N ALA A 543 -33.32 2.28 -18.83
CA ALA A 543 -33.40 1.78 -20.20
C ALA A 543 -32.34 2.42 -21.11
N GLY A 544 -32.14 3.74 -21.00
CA GLY A 544 -31.06 4.44 -21.70
C GLY A 544 -29.67 3.89 -21.34
N MET A 545 -29.39 3.71 -20.04
CA MET A 545 -28.14 3.09 -19.57
C MET A 545 -27.92 1.69 -20.15
N ILE A 546 -28.96 0.85 -20.22
CA ILE A 546 -28.84 -0.50 -20.77
C ILE A 546 -28.50 -0.46 -22.26
N ALA A 547 -29.19 0.40 -23.02
CA ALA A 547 -28.92 0.58 -24.44
C ALA A 547 -27.49 1.06 -24.68
N ASP A 548 -27.03 2.05 -23.90
CA ASP A 548 -25.68 2.58 -23.96
C ASP A 548 -24.62 1.51 -23.63
N LEU A 549 -24.80 0.73 -22.55
CA LEU A 549 -23.88 -0.34 -22.17
C LEU A 549 -23.78 -1.40 -23.27
N ARG A 550 -24.91 -1.84 -23.83
CA ARG A 550 -24.95 -2.83 -24.92
C ARG A 550 -24.19 -2.33 -26.16
N ALA A 551 -24.42 -1.08 -26.54
CA ALA A 551 -23.75 -0.45 -27.67
C ALA A 551 -22.24 -0.28 -27.44
N ASP A 552 -21.85 0.31 -26.31
CA ASP A 552 -20.45 0.63 -26.03
C ASP A 552 -19.61 -0.62 -25.74
N LEU A 553 -20.21 -1.71 -25.22
CA LEU A 553 -19.53 -3.00 -25.07
C LEU A 553 -19.53 -3.85 -26.35
N GLY A 554 -20.31 -3.48 -27.36
CA GLY A 554 -20.53 -4.32 -28.53
C GLY A 554 -21.15 -5.67 -28.17
N ALA A 555 -21.99 -5.70 -27.12
CA ALA A 555 -22.49 -6.94 -26.51
C ALA A 555 -23.86 -7.40 -27.06
N GLY A 556 -24.35 -6.77 -28.14
CA GLY A 556 -25.64 -7.09 -28.74
C GLY A 556 -26.78 -6.98 -27.73
N GLU A 557 -27.70 -7.93 -27.75
CA GLU A 557 -28.81 -8.00 -26.79
C GLU A 557 -28.45 -8.77 -25.51
N VAL A 558 -27.24 -8.57 -24.97
CA VAL A 558 -26.80 -9.28 -23.77
C VAL A 558 -27.85 -9.16 -22.65
N PRO A 559 -28.25 -10.28 -22.01
CA PRO A 559 -29.26 -10.29 -20.96
C PRO A 559 -28.99 -9.30 -19.83
N PHE A 560 -30.04 -8.63 -19.36
CA PHE A 560 -29.99 -7.72 -18.22
C PHE A 560 -30.99 -8.13 -17.16
N VAL A 561 -30.58 -8.23 -15.90
CA VAL A 561 -31.47 -8.58 -14.79
C VAL A 561 -31.38 -7.52 -13.70
N ALA A 562 -32.51 -6.90 -13.38
CA ALA A 562 -32.66 -5.93 -12.30
C ALA A 562 -33.40 -6.52 -11.10
N GLY A 563 -33.17 -6.02 -9.89
CA GLY A 563 -33.92 -6.45 -8.70
C GLY A 563 -34.65 -5.30 -8.04
N LYS A 564 -35.84 -5.59 -7.51
CA LYS A 564 -36.60 -4.63 -6.72
C LYS A 564 -35.92 -4.34 -5.38
N LEU A 565 -36.14 -3.13 -4.88
CA LEU A 565 -35.74 -2.66 -3.57
C LEU A 565 -36.48 -3.40 -2.46
N GLY A 566 -35.88 -3.49 -1.28
CA GLY A 566 -36.45 -4.21 -0.14
C GLY A 566 -37.82 -3.64 0.29
N PRO A 567 -38.85 -4.48 0.50
CA PRO A 567 -40.18 -4.00 0.89
C PRO A 567 -40.21 -3.42 2.32
N TYR A 568 -39.16 -3.66 3.10
CA TYR A 568 -38.95 -3.14 4.45
C TYR A 568 -38.45 -1.68 4.50
N LEU A 569 -38.14 -1.06 3.35
CA LEU A 569 -37.66 0.32 3.32
C LEU A 569 -38.74 1.28 3.86
N ALA A 570 -38.34 2.22 4.70
CA ALA A 570 -39.25 3.24 5.22
C ALA A 570 -39.69 4.21 4.12
N LYS A 571 -40.96 4.63 4.14
CA LYS A 571 -41.50 5.67 3.25
C LYS A 571 -41.10 7.10 3.67
N MET A 572 -40.43 7.23 4.82
CA MET A 572 -39.89 8.49 5.35
C MET A 572 -38.44 8.27 5.78
N SER A 573 -37.55 9.19 5.43
CA SER A 573 -36.17 9.21 5.90
C SER A 573 -36.10 9.54 7.39
N LYS A 574 -34.94 9.32 8.02
CA LYS A 574 -34.69 9.73 9.41
C LYS A 574 -34.94 11.23 9.65
N ASP A 575 -34.64 12.07 8.66
CA ASP A 575 -34.86 13.52 8.71
C ASP A 575 -36.30 13.95 8.32
N GLY A 576 -37.25 13.01 8.21
CA GLY A 576 -38.66 13.30 7.92
C GLY A 576 -38.99 13.59 6.44
N LYS A 577 -38.08 13.34 5.50
CA LYS A 577 -38.34 13.52 4.06
C LYS A 577 -39.00 12.29 3.45
N PRO A 578 -39.93 12.43 2.49
CA PRO A 578 -40.54 11.28 1.82
C PRO A 578 -39.51 10.48 1.02
N SER A 579 -39.68 9.15 1.01
CA SER A 579 -38.97 8.22 0.14
C SER A 579 -39.96 7.56 -0.82
N TYR A 580 -39.63 7.64 -2.10
CA TYR A 580 -40.42 7.16 -3.24
C TYR A 580 -39.93 5.80 -3.73
N TRP A 581 -39.36 4.97 -2.86
CA TRP A 581 -38.89 3.63 -3.23
C TRP A 581 -40.00 2.73 -3.82
N PRO A 582 -41.30 2.83 -3.44
CA PRO A 582 -42.35 2.05 -4.10
C PRO A 582 -42.49 2.43 -5.58
N LEU A 583 -42.41 3.73 -5.89
CA LEU A 583 -42.42 4.23 -7.26
C LEU A 583 -41.17 3.75 -8.03
N VAL A 584 -40.00 3.73 -7.40
CA VAL A 584 -38.80 3.13 -8.02
C VAL A 584 -39.03 1.64 -8.33
N ASN A 585 -39.69 0.88 -7.44
CA ASN A 585 -40.03 -0.53 -7.69
C ASN A 585 -41.05 -0.72 -8.82
N GLU A 586 -42.05 0.17 -8.94
CA GLU A 586 -42.98 0.18 -10.07
C GLU A 586 -42.24 0.43 -11.39
N GLN A 587 -41.29 1.37 -11.40
CA GLN A 587 -40.47 1.67 -12.56
C GLN A 587 -39.54 0.52 -12.94
N ILE A 588 -38.87 -0.11 -11.96
CA ILE A 588 -38.07 -1.32 -12.17
C ILE A 588 -38.96 -2.43 -12.75
N ALA A 589 -40.15 -2.65 -12.21
CA ALA A 589 -41.09 -3.68 -12.71
C ALA A 589 -41.49 -3.49 -14.18
N SER A 590 -41.54 -2.24 -14.66
CA SER A 590 -41.90 -1.93 -16.05
C SER A 590 -40.78 -2.21 -17.07
N LEU A 591 -39.56 -2.48 -16.60
CA LEU A 591 -38.37 -2.56 -17.45
C LEU A 591 -38.42 -3.65 -18.54
N PRO A 592 -38.91 -4.89 -18.30
CA PRO A 592 -38.99 -5.94 -19.32
C PRO A 592 -39.91 -5.59 -20.50
N ALA A 593 -40.93 -4.75 -20.27
CA ALA A 593 -41.81 -4.27 -21.34
C ALA A 593 -41.17 -3.16 -22.18
N ARG A 594 -40.10 -2.53 -21.69
CA ARG A 594 -39.39 -1.40 -22.32
C ARG A 594 -38.12 -1.82 -23.03
N VAL A 595 -37.41 -2.81 -22.49
CA VAL A 595 -36.09 -3.23 -22.97
C VAL A 595 -36.08 -4.74 -23.21
N PRO A 596 -35.93 -5.22 -24.45
CA PRO A 596 -35.81 -6.64 -24.75
C PRO A 596 -34.66 -7.31 -24.00
N HIS A 597 -34.75 -8.62 -23.83
CA HIS A 597 -33.76 -9.43 -23.11
C HIS A 597 -33.48 -8.91 -21.69
N THR A 598 -34.54 -8.47 -21.01
CA THR A 598 -34.47 -7.94 -19.64
C THR A 598 -35.46 -8.65 -18.73
N ALA A 599 -35.05 -8.95 -17.50
CA ALA A 599 -35.93 -9.49 -16.47
C ALA A 599 -35.80 -8.71 -15.15
N VAL A 600 -36.80 -8.87 -14.29
CA VAL A 600 -36.87 -8.24 -12.97
C VAL A 600 -37.06 -9.31 -11.91
N VAL A 601 -36.39 -9.14 -10.77
CA VAL A 601 -36.41 -10.07 -9.65
C VAL A 601 -37.10 -9.44 -8.45
N GLU A 602 -38.03 -10.18 -7.86
CA GLU A 602 -38.78 -9.76 -6.66
C GLU A 602 -37.93 -9.87 -5.38
N SER A 603 -38.07 -8.86 -4.52
CA SER A 603 -37.49 -8.79 -3.17
C SER A 603 -38.47 -9.24 -2.08
N GLU A 604 -39.68 -9.67 -2.44
CA GLU A 604 -40.70 -10.11 -1.49
C GLU A 604 -40.19 -11.29 -0.63
N GLY A 605 -40.49 -11.24 0.67
CA GLY A 605 -40.01 -12.22 1.65
C GLY A 605 -38.52 -12.10 2.06
N LEU A 606 -37.75 -11.17 1.47
CA LEU A 606 -36.37 -10.91 1.84
C LEU A 606 -36.28 -9.94 3.03
N LYS A 607 -35.30 -10.14 3.91
CA LYS A 607 -35.11 -9.43 5.19
C LYS A 607 -33.89 -8.52 5.16
N HIS A 608 -33.88 -7.52 6.03
CA HIS A 608 -32.75 -6.63 6.25
C HIS A 608 -31.87 -7.08 7.41
N LYS A 609 -30.58 -6.70 7.39
CA LYS A 609 -29.57 -7.06 8.40
C LYS A 609 -29.68 -6.33 9.75
N GLY A 610 -30.84 -5.75 10.05
CA GLY A 610 -31.05 -4.88 11.22
C GLY A 610 -30.88 -3.36 11.00
N ASP A 611 -30.40 -2.91 9.84
CA ASP A 611 -30.19 -1.47 9.56
C ASP A 611 -31.32 -0.82 8.73
N GLN A 612 -32.39 -1.56 8.44
CA GLN A 612 -33.56 -1.18 7.65
C GLN A 612 -33.26 -0.76 6.20
N VAL A 613 -32.07 -1.07 5.68
CA VAL A 613 -31.66 -0.67 4.32
C VAL A 613 -31.05 -1.84 3.55
N HIS A 614 -30.13 -2.57 4.17
CA HIS A 614 -29.38 -3.61 3.49
C HIS A 614 -29.95 -4.99 3.79
N PHE A 615 -30.02 -5.83 2.77
CA PHE A 615 -30.41 -7.23 2.94
C PHE A 615 -29.43 -7.97 3.85
N ASP A 616 -29.94 -8.92 4.63
CA ASP A 616 -29.08 -9.85 5.38
C ASP A 616 -28.42 -10.89 4.47
N THR A 617 -27.49 -11.67 5.02
CA THR A 617 -26.73 -12.65 4.23
C THR A 617 -27.64 -13.70 3.59
N GLU A 618 -28.61 -14.24 4.32
CA GLU A 618 -29.53 -15.27 3.82
C GLU A 618 -30.38 -14.72 2.67
N SER A 619 -30.90 -13.51 2.85
CA SER A 619 -31.69 -12.81 1.85
C SER A 619 -30.87 -12.49 0.60
N LEU A 620 -29.62 -12.07 0.74
CA LEU A 620 -28.72 -11.86 -0.42
C LEU A 620 -28.43 -13.17 -1.15
N ARG A 621 -28.31 -14.32 -0.45
CA ARG A 621 -28.15 -15.62 -1.10
C ARG A 621 -29.35 -15.98 -1.93
N GLU A 622 -30.52 -15.94 -1.31
CA GLU A 622 -31.81 -16.18 -1.95
C GLU A 622 -31.98 -15.26 -3.16
N PHE A 623 -31.64 -13.98 -3.01
CA PHE A 623 -31.73 -13.04 -4.12
C PHE A 623 -30.85 -13.47 -5.30
N GLY A 624 -29.61 -13.89 -5.05
CA GLY A 624 -28.74 -14.40 -6.11
C GLY A 624 -29.30 -15.64 -6.83
N HIS A 625 -29.98 -16.54 -6.11
CA HIS A 625 -30.70 -17.66 -6.73
C HIS A 625 -31.80 -17.16 -7.67
N ARG A 626 -32.63 -16.22 -7.20
CA ARG A 626 -33.70 -15.62 -8.03
C ARG A 626 -33.16 -14.87 -9.25
N TYR A 627 -32.02 -14.18 -9.13
CA TYR A 627 -31.34 -13.56 -10.27
C TYR A 627 -30.88 -14.60 -11.31
N ALA A 628 -30.39 -15.76 -10.87
CA ALA A 628 -29.97 -16.81 -11.78
C ALA A 628 -31.16 -17.43 -12.50
N GLU A 629 -32.26 -17.68 -11.78
CA GLU A 629 -33.51 -18.17 -12.39
C GLU A 629 -34.08 -17.20 -13.42
N ALA A 630 -33.97 -15.88 -13.19
CA ALA A 630 -34.37 -14.87 -14.16
C ALA A 630 -33.40 -14.76 -15.36
N MET A 631 -32.11 -15.02 -15.15
CA MET A 631 -31.07 -14.92 -16.18
C MET A 631 -31.10 -16.11 -17.16
N LYS A 632 -31.30 -17.34 -16.66
CA LYS A 632 -31.22 -18.57 -17.46
C LYS A 632 -32.12 -18.57 -18.71
N PRO A 633 -33.40 -18.13 -18.66
CA PRO A 633 -34.27 -18.10 -19.84
C PRO A 633 -33.84 -17.07 -20.89
N LEU A 634 -33.15 -15.99 -20.49
CA LEU A 634 -32.71 -14.94 -21.40
C LEU A 634 -31.47 -15.34 -22.23
N GLN A 635 -30.81 -16.43 -21.87
CA GLN A 635 -29.57 -16.92 -22.50
C GLN A 635 -29.80 -18.10 -23.46
N LYS A 636 -31.05 -18.53 -23.64
CA LYS A 636 -31.42 -19.70 -24.44
C LYS A 636 -31.65 -19.36 -25.91
#